data_AF-A0A916IEB8-F1
#
_entry.id   AF-A0A916IEB8-F1
#
_cell.length_a   1.000
_cell.length_b   1.000
_cell.length_c   1.000
_cell.angle_alpha   90.00
_cell.angle_beta   90.00
_cell.angle_gamma   90.00
#
_symmetry.space_group_name_H-M   'P 1'
#
loop_
_entity.id
_entity.type
_entity.pdbx_description
1 polymer ?
#
loop_
_entity_poly.entity_id
_entity_poly.type
_entity_poly.pdbx_seq_one_letter_code
_entity_poly.pdbx_strand_id
1 'polypeptide(L)'
;MLPAKPGPLVLFGACDRHNLGDLLLPHIAAALLAPREVVVAGLVARDLTPFGGHRVRAIGEALREWPGAPVIHAGGELLACDAWEAAVMLLPPEQAPGVIAQYDGRPERFDWARDFLGHDDRAPYCLGKSQSLQDGARIFLGVGGVDLDRHEPALREEVLAKLRQADWIGVRDSLTLVHMAAAGIEATPMPDPAVLAAELFGERIRARAEGGEVAAVRAAFPQGFLAVQFAAALGDDATLARIADGLARQAADRGIVFFRAGAAPWHDDLGTYRRAATRLPGAQVFESLDVWDLCALIASSAGFAGSSLHGRIVAEAFGVPVVEGIVPAGEKVASYRDTWATQDVVAAFQAAWADMTKPALGNTSHGRPKAISFGADFLRP
;
A
#
# COMPACT_ATOMS: atom_id res chain seq x y z
N MET A 1 -6.13 -42.75 5.01
CA MET A 1 -6.41 -41.43 4.43
C MET A 1 -5.22 -40.55 4.72
N LEU A 2 -4.51 -40.07 3.70
CA LEU A 2 -3.59 -38.95 3.89
C LEU A 2 -4.43 -37.77 4.41
N PRO A 3 -3.96 -37.01 5.42
CA PRO A 3 -4.68 -35.83 5.86
C PRO A 3 -4.86 -34.89 4.66
N ALA A 4 -6.08 -34.36 4.50
CA ALA A 4 -6.37 -33.42 3.43
C ALA A 4 -5.36 -32.26 3.50
N LYS A 5 -4.74 -31.92 2.36
CA LYS A 5 -3.83 -30.78 2.28
C LYS A 5 -4.62 -29.54 2.76
N PRO A 6 -4.11 -28.76 3.72
CA PRO A 6 -4.83 -27.59 4.19
C PRO A 6 -5.03 -26.62 3.02
N GLY A 7 -6.26 -26.13 2.83
CA GLY A 7 -6.63 -25.18 1.76
C GLY A 7 -5.81 -23.88 1.80
N PRO A 8 -5.78 -23.04 0.75
CA PRO A 8 -4.89 -21.87 0.70
C PRO A 8 -5.16 -20.84 1.80
N LEU A 9 -4.17 -19.96 2.04
CA LEU A 9 -4.41 -18.71 2.76
C LEU A 9 -4.94 -17.65 1.79
N VAL A 10 -5.91 -16.85 2.21
CA VAL A 10 -6.42 -15.73 1.40
C VAL A 10 -5.72 -14.45 1.85
N LEU A 11 -5.00 -13.80 0.95
CA LEU A 11 -4.47 -12.47 1.13
C LEU A 11 -5.50 -11.48 0.61
N PHE A 12 -6.06 -10.67 1.49
CA PHE A 12 -7.15 -9.75 1.16
C PHE A 12 -6.74 -8.29 1.38
N GLY A 13 -7.27 -7.38 0.59
CA GLY A 13 -7.08 -5.94 0.74
C GLY A 13 -7.36 -5.24 -0.57
N ALA A 14 -6.94 -3.98 -0.68
CA ALA A 14 -7.11 -3.16 -1.88
C ALA A 14 -6.18 -3.55 -3.04
N CYS A 15 -5.79 -4.82 -3.12
CA CYS A 15 -4.90 -5.33 -4.15
C CYS A 15 -5.54 -5.42 -5.54
N ASP A 16 -6.82 -5.06 -5.68
CA ASP A 16 -7.62 -4.99 -6.91
C ASP A 16 -7.64 -3.60 -7.58
N ARG A 17 -6.75 -2.69 -7.15
CA ARG A 17 -6.51 -1.39 -7.80
C ARG A 17 -5.03 -1.12 -8.00
N HIS A 18 -4.72 -0.18 -8.90
CA HIS A 18 -3.33 0.22 -9.12
C HIS A 18 -2.85 1.25 -8.08
N ASN A 19 -2.08 0.78 -7.09
CA ASN A 19 -1.33 1.58 -6.13
C ASN A 19 -0.06 0.83 -5.73
N LEU A 20 1.08 1.54 -5.62
CA LEU A 20 2.39 0.98 -5.31
C LEU A 20 2.36 0.03 -4.10
N GLY A 21 1.78 0.46 -2.98
CA GLY A 21 1.69 -0.38 -1.80
C GLY A 21 0.72 -1.52 -1.99
N ASP A 22 -0.49 -1.24 -2.48
CA ASP A 22 -1.53 -2.26 -2.61
C ASP A 22 -1.13 -3.40 -3.56
N LEU A 23 -0.29 -3.11 -4.58
CA LEU A 23 0.30 -4.12 -5.46
C LEU A 23 1.48 -4.87 -4.81
N LEU A 24 2.26 -4.19 -3.97
CA LEU A 24 3.48 -4.74 -3.36
C LEU A 24 3.19 -5.62 -2.13
N LEU A 25 2.22 -5.24 -1.31
CA LEU A 25 1.91 -5.91 -0.04
C LEU A 25 1.57 -7.41 -0.20
N PRO A 26 0.79 -7.85 -1.21
CA PRO A 26 0.55 -9.27 -1.42
C PRO A 26 1.81 -10.04 -1.84
N HIS A 27 2.77 -9.42 -2.54
CA HIS A 27 4.07 -10.07 -2.84
C HIS A 27 4.86 -10.32 -1.57
N ILE A 28 4.90 -9.34 -0.66
CA ILE A 28 5.59 -9.43 0.63
C ILE A 28 4.95 -10.53 1.48
N ALA A 29 3.63 -10.50 1.65
CA ALA A 29 2.92 -11.52 2.42
C ALA A 29 3.11 -12.93 1.82
N ALA A 30 3.04 -13.07 0.49
CA ALA A 30 3.29 -14.35 -0.17
C ALA A 30 4.73 -14.86 0.05
N ALA A 31 5.73 -13.97 0.01
CA ALA A 31 7.13 -14.33 0.27
C ALA A 31 7.35 -14.77 1.72
N LEU A 32 6.74 -14.09 2.69
CA LEU A 32 6.81 -14.45 4.11
C LEU A 32 6.10 -15.77 4.45
N LEU A 33 5.05 -16.11 3.70
CA LEU A 33 4.24 -17.31 3.92
C LEU A 33 4.75 -18.51 3.11
N ALA A 34 5.69 -18.33 2.19
CA ALA A 34 6.21 -19.42 1.35
C ALA A 34 6.76 -20.58 2.21
N PRO A 35 6.54 -21.85 1.80
CA PRO A 35 5.94 -22.31 0.55
C PRO A 35 4.42 -22.47 0.61
N ARG A 36 3.72 -21.82 1.57
CA ARG A 36 2.26 -21.92 1.68
C ARG A 36 1.59 -21.33 0.44
N GLU A 37 0.62 -22.06 -0.06
CA GLU A 37 -0.22 -21.60 -1.16
C GLU A 37 -1.09 -20.43 -0.71
N VAL A 38 -1.06 -19.35 -1.49
CA VAL A 38 -1.82 -18.12 -1.23
C VAL A 38 -2.74 -17.80 -2.40
N VAL A 39 -3.89 -17.21 -2.10
CA VAL A 39 -4.83 -16.64 -3.08
C VAL A 39 -4.96 -15.16 -2.79
N VAL A 40 -4.67 -14.32 -3.78
CA VAL A 40 -4.82 -12.86 -3.65
C VAL A 40 -6.25 -12.47 -4.01
N ALA A 41 -6.91 -11.76 -3.12
CA ALA A 41 -8.32 -11.40 -3.24
C ALA A 41 -8.57 -9.92 -2.92
N GLY A 42 -9.50 -9.33 -3.65
CA GLY A 42 -10.00 -7.97 -3.45
C GLY A 42 -11.53 -7.98 -3.46
N LEU A 43 -12.15 -6.81 -3.60
CA LEU A 43 -13.60 -6.70 -3.75
C LEU A 43 -14.05 -7.22 -5.11
N VAL A 44 -13.25 -6.96 -6.15
CA VAL A 44 -13.56 -7.37 -7.52
C VAL A 44 -12.41 -8.19 -8.13
N ALA A 45 -12.76 -9.07 -9.06
CA ALA A 45 -11.76 -9.83 -9.81
C ALA A 45 -11.04 -8.92 -10.83
N ARG A 46 -9.70 -8.96 -10.86
CA ARG A 46 -8.87 -8.21 -11.81
C ARG A 46 -7.60 -8.95 -12.20
N ASP A 47 -7.10 -8.67 -13.39
CA ASP A 47 -5.73 -9.02 -13.77
C ASP A 47 -4.84 -7.77 -13.70
N LEU A 48 -4.01 -7.68 -12.65
CA LEU A 48 -3.02 -6.61 -12.46
C LEU A 48 -1.58 -7.08 -12.74
N THR A 49 -1.42 -8.28 -13.33
CA THR A 49 -0.11 -8.78 -13.74
C THR A 49 0.59 -7.93 -14.80
N PRO A 50 -0.10 -7.18 -15.70
CA PRO A 50 0.57 -6.22 -16.58
C PRO A 50 1.29 -5.08 -15.85
N PHE A 51 0.95 -4.84 -14.58
CA PHE A 51 1.56 -3.83 -13.70
C PHE A 51 2.47 -4.48 -12.65
N GLY A 52 2.87 -5.74 -12.85
CA GLY A 52 3.68 -6.50 -11.90
C GLY A 52 2.95 -6.93 -10.62
N GLY A 53 1.63 -6.72 -10.54
CA GLY A 53 0.75 -7.15 -9.46
C GLY A 53 0.34 -8.62 -9.56
N HIS A 54 -0.90 -8.92 -9.17
CA HIS A 54 -1.44 -10.27 -9.11
C HIS A 54 -2.70 -10.44 -9.95
N ARG A 55 -3.07 -11.70 -10.21
CA ARG A 55 -4.43 -12.03 -10.57
C ARG A 55 -5.26 -12.06 -9.30
N VAL A 56 -6.15 -11.09 -9.17
CA VAL A 56 -6.97 -10.87 -7.99
C VAL A 56 -8.32 -11.53 -8.19
N ARG A 57 -8.77 -12.30 -7.19
CA ARG A 57 -10.11 -12.87 -7.16
C ARG A 57 -11.05 -11.99 -6.35
N ALA A 58 -12.34 -11.99 -6.70
CA ALA A 58 -13.34 -11.41 -5.81
C ALA A 58 -13.42 -12.26 -4.52
N ILE A 59 -13.40 -11.61 -3.36
CA ILE A 59 -13.34 -12.29 -2.07
C ILE A 59 -14.51 -13.27 -1.87
N GLY A 60 -15.71 -12.89 -2.30
CA GLY A 60 -16.89 -13.76 -2.22
C GLY A 60 -16.77 -15.03 -3.05
N GLU A 61 -15.95 -15.05 -4.10
CA GLU A 61 -15.64 -16.28 -4.85
C GLU A 61 -14.63 -17.13 -4.12
N ALA A 62 -13.56 -16.51 -3.60
CA ALA A 62 -12.52 -17.21 -2.85
C ALA A 62 -13.07 -17.90 -1.61
N LEU A 63 -13.92 -17.22 -0.81
CA LEU A 63 -14.49 -17.80 0.41
C LEU A 63 -15.59 -18.84 0.14
N ARG A 64 -16.21 -18.86 -1.05
CA ARG A 64 -17.11 -19.95 -1.46
C ARG A 64 -16.35 -21.19 -1.89
N GLU A 65 -15.22 -21.02 -2.56
CA GLU A 65 -14.38 -22.13 -3.00
C GLU A 65 -13.60 -22.74 -1.84
N TRP A 66 -13.14 -21.91 -0.90
CA TRP A 66 -12.47 -22.34 0.33
C TRP A 66 -13.16 -21.79 1.58
N PRO A 67 -14.34 -22.34 1.96
CA PRO A 67 -14.99 -22.00 3.20
C PRO A 67 -14.04 -22.21 4.39
N GLY A 68 -13.98 -21.23 5.30
CA GLY A 68 -13.12 -21.31 6.48
C GLY A 68 -11.63 -21.06 6.22
N ALA A 69 -11.24 -20.66 5.00
CA ALA A 69 -9.87 -20.22 4.74
C ALA A 69 -9.49 -19.05 5.68
N PRO A 70 -8.29 -19.09 6.29
CA PRO A 70 -7.75 -17.92 6.99
C PRO A 70 -7.57 -16.76 6.01
N VAL A 71 -7.97 -15.57 6.44
CA VAL A 71 -7.85 -14.33 5.68
C VAL A 71 -6.84 -13.42 6.38
N ILE A 72 -5.82 -13.00 5.64
CA ILE A 72 -4.83 -12.01 6.06
C ILE A 72 -5.12 -10.72 5.29
N HIS A 73 -5.53 -9.67 5.99
CA HIS A 73 -5.63 -8.34 5.42
C HIS A 73 -4.22 -7.78 5.23
N ALA A 74 -3.78 -7.70 3.98
CA ALA A 74 -2.42 -7.35 3.60
C ALA A 74 -2.23 -5.83 3.62
N GLY A 75 -1.97 -5.28 4.82
CA GLY A 75 -1.57 -3.88 5.05
C GLY A 75 -2.47 -2.83 4.42
N GLY A 76 -1.93 -1.63 4.22
CA GLY A 76 -2.63 -0.55 3.53
C GLY A 76 -3.58 0.26 4.43
N GLU A 77 -4.19 1.31 3.86
CA GLU A 77 -5.17 2.15 4.57
C GLU A 77 -6.56 1.55 4.37
N LEU A 78 -6.88 0.49 5.12
CA LEU A 78 -8.11 -0.29 4.92
C LEU A 78 -9.24 0.14 5.85
N LEU A 79 -8.93 0.50 7.09
CA LEU A 79 -9.96 0.68 8.12
C LEU A 79 -10.82 1.90 7.89
N ALA A 80 -10.29 2.91 7.21
CA ALA A 80 -10.98 4.15 6.88
C ALA A 80 -11.51 4.18 5.43
N CYS A 81 -11.27 3.15 4.61
CA CYS A 81 -11.74 3.16 3.22
C CYS A 81 -13.22 2.78 3.14
N ASP A 82 -14.07 3.75 2.82
CA ASP A 82 -15.52 3.52 2.73
C ASP A 82 -15.94 2.88 1.40
N ALA A 83 -17.19 2.42 1.32
CA ALA A 83 -17.72 1.76 0.13
C ALA A 83 -17.69 2.65 -1.12
N TRP A 84 -17.95 3.94 -0.97
CA TRP A 84 -17.90 4.90 -2.08
C TRP A 84 -16.47 5.05 -2.57
N GLU A 85 -15.51 5.21 -1.66
CA GLU A 85 -14.10 5.32 -2.00
C GLU A 85 -13.58 4.07 -2.68
N ALA A 86 -13.90 2.90 -2.12
CA ALA A 86 -13.57 1.61 -2.68
C ALA A 86 -14.11 1.47 -4.10
N ALA A 87 -15.39 1.77 -4.32
CA ALA A 87 -16.04 1.67 -5.63
C ALA A 87 -15.42 2.62 -6.66
N VAL A 88 -15.21 3.90 -6.30
CA VAL A 88 -14.60 4.89 -7.21
C VAL A 88 -13.17 4.50 -7.58
N MET A 89 -12.36 4.04 -6.62
CA MET A 89 -10.98 3.62 -6.89
C MET A 89 -10.89 2.36 -7.76
N LEU A 90 -12.00 1.64 -7.95
CA LEU A 90 -12.12 0.50 -8.85
C LEU A 90 -12.70 0.89 -10.23
N LEU A 91 -13.12 2.13 -10.45
CA LEU A 91 -13.54 2.54 -11.79
C LEU A 91 -12.36 2.61 -12.75
N PRO A 92 -12.60 2.37 -14.05
CA PRO A 92 -11.67 2.80 -15.08
C PRO A 92 -11.38 4.31 -14.94
N PRO A 93 -10.12 4.77 -15.01
CA PRO A 93 -9.76 6.18 -14.77
C PRO A 93 -10.52 7.17 -15.65
N GLU A 94 -10.90 6.79 -16.86
CA GLU A 94 -11.66 7.61 -17.79
C GLU A 94 -13.15 7.78 -17.40
N GLN A 95 -13.70 6.87 -16.61
CA GLN A 95 -15.10 6.90 -16.15
C GLN A 95 -15.26 7.61 -14.81
N ALA A 96 -14.24 7.52 -13.95
CA ALA A 96 -14.29 8.05 -12.59
C ALA A 96 -14.70 9.52 -12.49
N PRO A 97 -14.18 10.47 -13.32
CA PRO A 97 -14.56 11.88 -13.21
C PRO A 97 -16.06 12.13 -13.39
N GLY A 98 -16.73 11.39 -14.28
CA GLY A 98 -18.17 11.52 -14.51
C GLY A 98 -18.98 11.03 -13.31
N VAL A 99 -18.60 9.88 -12.74
CA VAL A 99 -19.25 9.32 -11.55
C VAL A 99 -19.03 10.23 -10.33
N ILE A 100 -17.79 10.71 -10.13
CA ILE A 100 -17.46 11.64 -9.05
C ILE A 100 -18.30 12.92 -9.18
N ALA A 101 -18.34 13.55 -10.36
CA ALA A 101 -19.13 14.77 -10.58
C ALA A 101 -20.64 14.56 -10.32
N GLN A 102 -21.14 13.35 -10.56
CA GLN A 102 -22.55 13.03 -10.37
C GLN A 102 -22.92 12.78 -8.90
N TYR A 103 -22.08 12.05 -8.16
CA TYR A 103 -22.45 11.51 -6.84
C TYR A 103 -21.68 12.10 -5.66
N ASP A 104 -20.51 12.72 -5.88
CA ASP A 104 -19.69 13.18 -4.77
C ASP A 104 -20.41 14.25 -3.92
N GLY A 105 -20.24 14.14 -2.60
CA GLY A 105 -20.98 14.94 -1.62
C GLY A 105 -22.48 14.65 -1.50
N ARG A 106 -23.03 13.67 -2.25
CA ARG A 106 -24.46 13.31 -2.20
C ARG A 106 -24.72 12.01 -1.43
N PRO A 107 -25.84 11.88 -0.69
CA PRO A 107 -26.17 10.64 0.03
C PRO A 107 -26.27 9.40 -0.87
N GLU A 108 -26.76 9.56 -2.10
CA GLU A 108 -26.98 8.48 -3.08
C GLU A 108 -25.68 7.80 -3.54
N ARG A 109 -24.51 8.36 -3.22
CA ARG A 109 -23.21 7.76 -3.54
C ARG A 109 -23.04 6.37 -2.93
N PHE A 110 -23.59 6.14 -1.74
CA PHE A 110 -23.51 4.85 -1.07
C PHE A 110 -24.46 3.83 -1.67
N ASP A 111 -25.61 4.27 -2.18
CA ASP A 111 -26.50 3.41 -2.95
C ASP A 111 -25.84 2.96 -4.26
N TRP A 112 -25.21 3.89 -4.97
CA TRP A 112 -24.44 3.58 -6.17
C TRP A 112 -23.26 2.65 -5.87
N ALA A 113 -22.53 2.90 -4.80
CA ALA A 113 -21.39 2.08 -4.40
C ALA A 113 -21.80 0.64 -4.07
N ARG A 114 -22.90 0.47 -3.33
CA ARG A 114 -23.50 -0.85 -3.06
C ARG A 114 -23.84 -1.58 -4.36
N ASP A 115 -24.53 -0.89 -5.28
CA ASP A 115 -24.96 -1.49 -6.54
C ASP A 115 -23.75 -1.87 -7.42
N PHE A 116 -22.68 -1.07 -7.39
CA PHE A 116 -21.43 -1.34 -8.12
C PHE A 116 -20.64 -2.50 -7.51
N LEU A 117 -20.48 -2.54 -6.18
CA LEU A 117 -19.71 -3.56 -5.48
C LEU A 117 -20.47 -4.88 -5.31
N GLY A 118 -21.81 -4.84 -5.33
CA GLY A 118 -22.66 -5.99 -5.00
C GLY A 118 -22.65 -6.37 -3.52
N HIS A 119 -22.26 -5.44 -2.64
CA HIS A 119 -22.12 -5.64 -1.20
C HIS A 119 -22.67 -4.44 -0.42
N ASP A 120 -23.32 -4.72 0.71
CA ASP A 120 -23.93 -3.71 1.59
C ASP A 120 -22.94 -3.18 2.66
N ASP A 121 -21.72 -3.72 2.72
CA ASP A 121 -20.70 -3.31 3.68
C ASP A 121 -20.32 -1.84 3.48
N ARG A 122 -20.29 -1.06 4.58
CA ARG A 122 -19.81 0.33 4.56
C ARG A 122 -18.29 0.40 4.50
N ALA A 123 -17.61 -0.58 5.08
CA ALA A 123 -16.16 -0.74 5.04
C ALA A 123 -15.81 -2.08 4.36
N PRO A 124 -15.89 -2.15 3.02
CA PRO A 124 -15.82 -3.42 2.30
C PRO A 124 -14.42 -4.06 2.35
N TYR A 125 -13.35 -3.26 2.55
CA TYR A 125 -11.99 -3.78 2.74
C TYR A 125 -11.69 -4.24 4.19
N CYS A 126 -12.65 -4.11 5.11
CA CYS A 126 -12.59 -4.73 6.42
C CYS A 126 -13.52 -5.94 6.43
N LEU A 127 -12.97 -7.16 6.50
CA LEU A 127 -13.78 -8.39 6.56
C LEU A 127 -13.87 -8.92 7.97
N GLY A 128 -15.10 -9.21 8.40
CA GLY A 128 -15.39 -9.98 9.60
C GLY A 128 -15.43 -11.49 9.33
N LYS A 129 -15.86 -12.25 10.33
CA LYS A 129 -16.06 -13.71 10.21
C LYS A 129 -17.38 -14.05 9.50
N SER A 130 -18.41 -13.22 9.64
CA SER A 130 -19.74 -13.43 9.08
C SER A 130 -19.80 -13.45 7.55
N GLN A 131 -18.76 -12.98 6.85
CA GLN A 131 -18.64 -12.99 5.40
C GLN A 131 -18.25 -14.38 4.82
N SER A 132 -18.06 -15.41 5.66
CA SER A 132 -17.75 -16.79 5.24
C SER A 132 -18.78 -17.78 5.78
N LEU A 133 -19.02 -18.87 5.03
CA LEU A 133 -19.89 -19.97 5.48
C LEU A 133 -19.33 -20.76 6.67
N GLN A 134 -18.02 -20.67 6.87
CA GLN A 134 -17.30 -21.26 8.00
C GLN A 134 -16.29 -20.25 8.55
N ASP A 135 -16.11 -20.24 9.87
CA ASP A 135 -15.19 -19.33 10.54
C ASP A 135 -13.75 -19.76 10.30
N GLY A 136 -13.03 -18.94 9.53
CA GLY A 136 -11.58 -18.99 9.42
C GLY A 136 -10.94 -17.83 10.19
N ALA A 137 -9.64 -17.90 10.44
CA ALA A 137 -8.94 -16.81 11.12
C ALA A 137 -9.02 -15.50 10.32
N ARG A 138 -9.03 -14.38 11.03
CA ARG A 138 -9.01 -13.00 10.50
C ARG A 138 -7.83 -12.27 11.10
N ILE A 139 -6.84 -12.01 10.27
CA ILE A 139 -5.58 -11.38 10.66
C ILE A 139 -5.48 -10.05 9.94
N PHE A 140 -5.13 -8.98 10.65
CA PHE A 140 -4.88 -7.67 10.06
C PHE A 140 -3.39 -7.36 10.15
N LEU A 141 -2.71 -7.25 9.01
CA LEU A 141 -1.26 -7.19 8.95
C LEU A 141 -0.75 -5.77 8.69
N GLY A 142 -0.57 -4.98 9.75
CA GLY A 142 -0.06 -3.61 9.64
C GLY A 142 -1.03 -2.69 8.89
N VAL A 143 -2.32 -2.74 9.23
CA VAL A 143 -3.34 -1.91 8.60
C VAL A 143 -3.37 -0.50 9.21
N GLY A 144 -3.73 0.49 8.39
CA GLY A 144 -3.97 1.88 8.80
C GLY A 144 -5.46 2.19 8.89
N GLY A 145 -5.78 3.12 9.78
CA GLY A 145 -7.09 3.72 9.97
C GLY A 145 -6.99 5.12 10.56
N VAL A 146 -6.03 5.93 10.10
CA VAL A 146 -5.68 7.23 10.71
C VAL A 146 -6.89 8.15 10.80
N ASP A 147 -7.70 8.19 9.74
CA ASP A 147 -8.88 9.04 9.65
C ASP A 147 -10.16 8.36 10.15
N LEU A 148 -10.10 7.16 10.73
CA LEU A 148 -11.27 6.37 11.10
C LEU A 148 -12.25 7.18 11.96
N ASP A 149 -11.76 7.97 12.92
CA ASP A 149 -12.58 8.79 13.81
C ASP A 149 -13.37 9.90 13.10
N ARG A 150 -12.96 10.32 11.90
CA ARG A 150 -13.61 11.34 11.07
C ARG A 150 -14.73 10.80 10.20
N HIS A 151 -14.82 9.48 10.01
CA HIS A 151 -15.88 8.86 9.21
C HIS A 151 -17.24 8.83 9.94
N GLU A 152 -18.30 8.59 9.17
CA GLU A 152 -19.65 8.45 9.70
C GLU A 152 -19.73 7.39 10.81
N PRO A 153 -20.53 7.60 11.88
CA PRO A 153 -20.69 6.65 12.98
C PRO A 153 -20.94 5.21 12.53
N ALA A 154 -21.78 5.01 11.52
CA ALA A 154 -22.14 3.67 11.04
C ALA A 154 -20.95 2.90 10.43
N LEU A 155 -20.06 3.59 9.70
CA LEU A 155 -18.82 2.97 9.19
C LEU A 155 -17.90 2.57 10.35
N ARG A 156 -17.71 3.50 11.30
CA ARG A 156 -16.85 3.25 12.48
C ARG A 156 -17.35 2.06 13.28
N GLU A 157 -18.66 2.01 13.56
CA GLU A 157 -19.29 0.91 14.27
C GLU A 157 -19.09 -0.43 13.56
N GLU A 158 -19.27 -0.47 12.23
CA GLU A 158 -19.04 -1.67 11.42
C GLU A 158 -17.59 -2.16 11.49
N VAL A 159 -16.62 -1.25 11.30
CA VAL A 159 -15.18 -1.57 11.38
C VAL A 159 -14.83 -2.12 12.76
N LEU A 160 -15.24 -1.44 13.83
CA LEU A 160 -14.93 -1.88 15.20
C LEU A 160 -15.62 -3.21 15.54
N ALA A 161 -16.84 -3.45 15.05
CA ALA A 161 -17.52 -4.73 15.23
C ALA A 161 -16.79 -5.88 14.54
N LYS A 162 -16.29 -5.66 13.32
CA LYS A 162 -15.50 -6.64 12.56
C LYS A 162 -14.15 -6.91 13.24
N LEU A 163 -13.44 -5.87 13.68
CA LEU A 163 -12.16 -6.00 14.36
C LEU A 163 -12.26 -6.74 15.70
N ARG A 164 -13.35 -6.58 16.48
CA ARG A 164 -13.56 -7.36 17.71
C ARG A 164 -13.65 -8.88 17.48
N GLN A 165 -13.92 -9.31 16.25
CA GLN A 165 -13.97 -10.73 15.89
C GLN A 165 -12.64 -11.23 15.31
N ALA A 166 -11.67 -10.35 15.11
CA ALA A 166 -10.37 -10.68 14.55
C ALA A 166 -9.57 -11.57 15.51
N ASP A 167 -8.75 -12.44 14.94
CA ASP A 167 -7.87 -13.34 15.70
C ASP A 167 -6.52 -12.68 15.99
N TRP A 168 -6.12 -11.69 15.18
CA TRP A 168 -4.94 -10.87 15.44
C TRP A 168 -5.02 -9.53 14.69
N ILE A 169 -4.59 -8.44 15.33
CA ILE A 169 -4.66 -7.09 14.77
C ILE A 169 -3.31 -6.41 14.92
N GLY A 170 -2.64 -6.15 13.79
CA GLY A 170 -1.46 -5.30 13.69
C GLY A 170 -1.81 -3.98 13.04
N VAL A 171 -1.41 -2.86 13.65
CA VAL A 171 -1.64 -1.51 13.14
C VAL A 171 -0.34 -0.75 12.92
N ARG A 172 -0.26 0.02 11.84
CA ARG A 172 1.01 0.60 11.36
C ARG A 172 1.36 1.98 11.88
N ASP A 173 0.49 2.60 12.64
CA ASP A 173 0.69 3.96 13.11
C ASP A 173 -0.01 4.21 14.45
N SER A 174 0.50 5.21 15.17
CA SER A 174 0.09 5.55 16.53
C SER A 174 -1.33 6.10 16.61
N LEU A 175 -1.83 6.80 15.57
CA LEU A 175 -3.20 7.32 15.58
C LEU A 175 -4.21 6.17 15.46
N THR A 176 -3.98 5.22 14.56
CA THR A 176 -4.80 4.01 14.45
C THR A 176 -4.77 3.22 15.76
N LEU A 177 -3.62 3.11 16.41
CA LEU A 177 -3.50 2.44 17.71
C LEU A 177 -4.33 3.15 18.80
N VAL A 178 -4.34 4.48 18.83
CA VAL A 178 -5.18 5.26 19.75
C VAL A 178 -6.66 4.99 19.49
N HIS A 179 -7.08 4.93 18.21
CA HIS A 179 -8.46 4.60 17.85
C HIS A 179 -8.86 3.19 18.32
N MET A 180 -7.97 2.21 18.21
CA MET A 180 -8.21 0.84 18.71
C MET A 180 -8.36 0.82 20.24
N ALA A 181 -7.44 1.46 20.95
CA ALA A 181 -7.47 1.54 22.41
C ALA A 181 -8.74 2.23 22.93
N ALA A 182 -9.16 3.33 22.29
CA ALA A 182 -10.39 4.04 22.64
C ALA A 182 -11.66 3.18 22.46
N ALA A 183 -11.62 2.21 21.54
CA ALA A 183 -12.71 1.26 21.30
C ALA A 183 -12.64 -0.01 22.16
N GLY A 184 -11.63 -0.13 23.03
CA GLY A 184 -11.37 -1.32 23.85
C GLY A 184 -10.87 -2.52 23.04
N ILE A 185 -10.23 -2.28 21.90
CA ILE A 185 -9.67 -3.31 21.02
C ILE A 185 -8.16 -3.39 21.26
N GLU A 186 -7.68 -4.57 21.61
CA GLU A 186 -6.24 -4.84 21.71
C GLU A 186 -5.64 -4.99 20.31
N ALA A 187 -4.67 -4.15 19.99
CA ALA A 187 -3.94 -4.18 18.72
C ALA A 187 -2.43 -4.07 18.97
N THR A 188 -1.65 -4.76 18.16
CA THR A 188 -0.19 -4.76 18.20
C THR A 188 0.36 -3.67 17.28
N PRO A 189 1.24 -2.77 17.75
CA PRO A 189 1.99 -1.90 16.87
C PRO A 189 2.88 -2.73 15.94
N MET A 190 2.71 -2.58 14.63
CA MET A 190 3.44 -3.34 13.62
C MET A 190 3.73 -2.45 12.41
N PRO A 191 5.00 -2.25 12.00
CA PRO A 191 5.30 -1.47 10.81
C PRO A 191 4.57 -2.01 9.58
N ASP A 192 4.38 -1.14 8.60
CA ASP A 192 3.81 -1.55 7.32
C ASP A 192 4.71 -2.63 6.66
N PRO A 193 4.16 -3.72 6.10
CA PRO A 193 4.98 -4.78 5.52
C PRO A 193 5.95 -4.30 4.43
N ALA A 194 5.68 -3.17 3.76
CA ALA A 194 6.55 -2.60 2.73
C ALA A 194 7.98 -2.28 3.23
N VAL A 195 8.22 -2.22 4.54
CA VAL A 195 9.59 -2.10 5.10
C VAL A 195 10.52 -3.24 4.67
N LEU A 196 9.95 -4.40 4.31
CA LEU A 196 10.71 -5.56 3.86
C LEU A 196 11.01 -5.57 2.35
N ALA A 197 10.65 -4.52 1.61
CA ALA A 197 10.83 -4.47 0.16
C ALA A 197 12.29 -4.72 -0.27
N ALA A 198 13.25 -4.10 0.43
CA ALA A 198 14.67 -4.28 0.15
C ALA A 198 15.17 -5.68 0.53
N GLU A 199 14.77 -6.19 1.70
CA GLU A 199 15.20 -7.51 2.21
C GLU A 199 14.68 -8.64 1.30
N LEU A 200 13.42 -8.58 0.86
CA LEU A 200 12.79 -9.66 0.11
C LEU A 200 12.98 -9.54 -1.41
N PHE A 201 13.10 -8.32 -1.94
CA PHE A 201 13.08 -8.08 -3.39
C PHE A 201 14.22 -7.21 -3.91
N GLY A 202 15.24 -6.91 -3.10
CA GLY A 202 16.35 -6.05 -3.49
C GLY A 202 17.08 -6.49 -4.76
N GLU A 203 17.27 -7.78 -4.98
CA GLU A 203 17.89 -8.31 -6.22
C GLU A 203 17.03 -8.03 -7.45
N ARG A 204 15.72 -8.31 -7.36
CA ARG A 204 14.76 -8.06 -8.45
C ARG A 204 14.70 -6.58 -8.79
N ILE A 205 14.62 -5.72 -7.77
CA ILE A 205 14.52 -4.28 -7.93
C ILE A 205 15.80 -3.71 -8.56
N ARG A 206 16.99 -4.16 -8.15
CA ARG A 206 18.26 -3.80 -8.80
C ARG A 206 18.31 -4.26 -10.25
N ALA A 207 17.86 -5.47 -10.56
CA ALA A 207 17.83 -5.97 -11.93
C ALA A 207 16.91 -5.13 -12.83
N ARG A 208 15.77 -4.65 -12.31
CA ARG A 208 14.87 -3.74 -13.04
C ARG A 208 15.52 -2.39 -13.36
N ALA A 209 16.39 -1.89 -12.49
CA ALA A 209 17.08 -0.61 -12.68
C ALA A 209 18.05 -0.59 -13.89
N GLU A 210 18.42 -1.77 -14.40
CA GLU A 210 19.33 -1.93 -15.55
C GLU A 210 18.60 -1.99 -16.90
N GLY A 211 17.26 -1.92 -16.91
CA GLY A 211 16.46 -1.99 -18.13
C GLY A 211 15.37 -0.93 -18.25
N GLY A 212 14.79 -0.87 -19.46
CA GLY A 212 13.59 -0.08 -19.74
C GLY A 212 13.73 1.41 -19.43
N GLU A 213 12.63 2.01 -18.99
CA GLU A 213 12.54 3.43 -18.69
C GLU A 213 13.43 3.83 -17.49
N VAL A 214 13.63 2.92 -16.51
CA VAL A 214 14.48 3.20 -15.33
C VAL A 214 15.93 3.42 -15.75
N ALA A 215 16.46 2.56 -16.62
CA ALA A 215 17.81 2.73 -17.17
C ALA A 215 17.94 4.02 -18.01
N ALA A 216 16.90 4.37 -18.78
CA ALA A 216 16.87 5.60 -19.56
C ALA A 216 16.92 6.85 -18.67
N VAL A 217 16.14 6.89 -17.59
CA VAL A 217 16.19 7.97 -16.59
C VAL A 217 17.58 8.09 -15.96
N ARG A 218 18.18 6.97 -15.53
CA ARG A 218 19.52 6.97 -14.94
C ARG A 218 20.59 7.47 -15.92
N ALA A 219 20.49 7.09 -17.19
CA ALA A 219 21.39 7.56 -18.23
C ALA A 219 21.23 9.07 -18.52
N ALA A 220 19.99 9.59 -18.45
CA ALA A 220 19.70 11.01 -18.64
C ALA A 220 20.19 11.87 -17.48
N PHE A 221 20.25 11.32 -16.25
CA PHE A 221 20.67 12.03 -15.05
C PHE A 221 21.84 11.31 -14.35
N PRO A 222 23.07 11.38 -14.91
CA PRO A 222 24.22 10.67 -14.35
C PRO A 222 24.64 11.17 -12.96
N GLN A 223 24.28 12.39 -12.57
CA GLN A 223 24.48 12.93 -11.22
C GLN A 223 23.35 12.55 -10.25
N GLY A 224 22.43 11.69 -10.68
CA GLY A 224 21.25 11.29 -9.93
C GLY A 224 20.04 12.21 -10.17
N PHE A 225 18.90 11.80 -9.64
CA PHE A 225 17.62 12.51 -9.76
C PHE A 225 16.81 12.41 -8.48
N LEU A 226 15.90 13.37 -8.28
CA LEU A 226 14.84 13.28 -7.29
C LEU A 226 13.64 12.54 -7.88
N ALA A 227 13.21 11.46 -7.24
CA ALA A 227 11.95 10.80 -7.54
C ALA A 227 10.82 11.55 -6.84
N VAL A 228 9.91 12.14 -7.61
CA VAL A 228 8.86 13.02 -7.10
C VAL A 228 7.48 12.45 -7.35
N GLN A 229 6.67 12.38 -6.30
CA GLN A 229 5.31 11.85 -6.35
C GLN A 229 4.40 12.72 -5.51
N PHE A 230 3.19 13.00 -5.97
CA PHE A 230 2.18 13.66 -5.13
C PHE A 230 0.76 13.35 -5.57
N ALA A 231 -0.15 13.33 -4.60
CA ALA A 231 -1.54 12.98 -4.86
C ALA A 231 -2.22 13.97 -5.83
N ALA A 232 -3.19 13.50 -6.61
CA ALA A 232 -3.94 14.30 -7.57
C ALA A 232 -4.61 15.54 -6.92
N ALA A 233 -4.98 15.44 -5.64
CA ALA A 233 -5.53 16.54 -4.84
C ALA A 233 -4.57 17.75 -4.70
N LEU A 234 -3.27 17.57 -4.97
CA LEU A 234 -2.25 18.63 -4.93
C LEU A 234 -2.02 19.28 -6.31
N GLY A 235 -2.89 19.01 -7.29
CA GLY A 235 -2.75 19.44 -8.68
C GLY A 235 -3.25 20.85 -9.02
N ASP A 236 -3.68 21.63 -8.03
CA ASP A 236 -4.04 23.04 -8.24
C ASP A 236 -2.80 23.90 -8.59
N ASP A 237 -2.99 24.97 -9.36
CA ASP A 237 -1.88 25.76 -9.89
C ASP A 237 -0.99 26.40 -8.81
N ALA A 238 -1.56 26.78 -7.67
CA ALA A 238 -0.82 27.41 -6.59
C ALA A 238 0.06 26.38 -5.85
N THR A 239 -0.46 25.18 -5.62
CA THR A 239 0.31 24.08 -5.04
C THR A 239 1.40 23.59 -6.00
N LEU A 240 1.09 23.43 -7.29
CA LEU A 240 2.10 23.08 -8.29
C LEU A 240 3.23 24.11 -8.38
N ALA A 241 2.91 25.41 -8.31
CA ALA A 241 3.94 26.46 -8.27
C ALA A 241 4.86 26.30 -7.05
N ARG A 242 4.30 26.12 -5.85
CA ARG A 242 5.09 25.94 -4.62
C ARG A 242 5.98 24.69 -4.68
N ILE A 243 5.45 23.57 -5.17
CA ILE A 243 6.20 22.33 -5.34
C ILE A 243 7.35 22.55 -6.34
N ALA A 244 7.07 23.15 -7.50
CA ALA A 244 8.08 23.43 -8.51
C ALA A 244 9.20 24.33 -7.97
N ASP A 245 8.85 25.42 -7.29
CA ASP A 245 9.82 26.32 -6.68
C ASP A 245 10.67 25.62 -5.61
N GLY A 246 10.06 24.74 -4.80
CA GLY A 246 10.75 23.92 -3.81
C GLY A 246 11.74 22.95 -4.44
N LEU A 247 11.33 22.23 -5.49
CA LEU A 247 12.18 21.31 -6.23
C LEU A 247 13.34 22.01 -6.92
N ALA A 248 13.09 23.15 -7.57
CA ALA A 248 14.13 23.93 -8.23
C ALA A 248 15.26 24.36 -7.27
N ARG A 249 14.92 24.65 -6.00
CA ARG A 249 15.92 24.99 -4.97
C ARG A 249 16.69 23.79 -4.44
N GLN A 250 16.08 22.61 -4.41
CA GLN A 250 16.60 21.42 -3.72
C GLN A 250 17.29 20.42 -4.66
N ALA A 251 16.91 20.40 -5.95
CA ALA A 251 17.48 19.48 -6.93
C ALA A 251 18.99 19.72 -7.15
N ALA A 252 19.48 20.95 -6.95
CA ALA A 252 20.87 21.32 -7.27
C ALA A 252 21.22 20.95 -8.72
N ASP A 253 22.17 20.04 -8.94
CA ASP A 253 22.59 19.50 -10.23
C ASP A 253 21.88 18.19 -10.62
N ARG A 254 20.94 17.72 -9.80
CA ARG A 254 20.20 16.47 -10.01
C ARG A 254 19.00 16.69 -10.91
N GLY A 255 18.63 15.62 -11.62
CA GLY A 255 17.37 15.56 -12.36
C GLY A 255 16.14 15.61 -11.45
N ILE A 256 14.99 15.88 -12.04
CA ILE A 256 13.68 15.76 -11.38
C ILE A 256 12.84 14.80 -12.22
N VAL A 257 12.31 13.76 -11.58
CA VAL A 257 11.51 12.73 -12.25
C VAL A 257 10.19 12.57 -11.53
N PHE A 258 9.10 13.01 -12.17
CA PHE A 258 7.75 12.79 -11.67
C PHE A 258 7.29 11.39 -12.02
N PHE A 259 6.63 10.68 -11.10
CA PHE A 259 6.10 9.35 -11.35
C PHE A 259 4.79 9.12 -10.61
N ARG A 260 3.98 8.18 -11.11
CA ARG A 260 2.72 7.77 -10.45
C ARG A 260 2.97 6.61 -9.50
N ALA A 261 2.75 6.81 -8.20
CA ALA A 261 2.67 5.69 -7.26
C ALA A 261 1.31 4.98 -7.38
N GLY A 262 0.23 5.67 -7.70
CA GLY A 262 -1.08 5.06 -7.98
C GLY A 262 -1.71 5.60 -9.25
N ALA A 263 -2.35 4.73 -10.04
CA ALA A 263 -3.10 5.09 -11.24
C ALA A 263 -4.60 4.86 -11.08
N ALA A 264 -5.01 4.27 -9.95
CA ALA A 264 -6.41 4.25 -9.54
C ALA A 264 -6.92 5.69 -9.30
N PRO A 265 -8.21 5.97 -9.51
CA PRO A 265 -8.81 7.28 -9.24
C PRO A 265 -8.41 7.88 -7.88
N TRP A 266 -8.29 9.21 -7.83
CA TRP A 266 -7.83 10.04 -6.70
C TRP A 266 -6.40 9.84 -6.20
N HIS A 267 -5.66 8.82 -6.67
CA HIS A 267 -4.27 8.63 -6.26
C HIS A 267 -3.36 9.66 -6.91
N ASP A 268 -2.88 9.40 -8.12
CA ASP A 268 -2.00 10.30 -8.85
C ASP A 268 -2.64 10.64 -10.20
N ASP A 269 -2.28 11.80 -10.76
CA ASP A 269 -2.79 12.24 -12.06
C ASP A 269 -1.64 12.58 -13.02
N LEU A 270 -1.61 11.90 -14.17
CA LEU A 270 -0.58 12.10 -15.19
C LEU A 270 -0.63 13.51 -15.78
N GLY A 271 -1.82 14.08 -15.94
CA GLY A 271 -1.99 15.45 -16.45
C GLY A 271 -1.34 16.48 -15.54
N THR A 272 -1.50 16.29 -14.23
CA THR A 272 -0.91 17.09 -13.17
C THR A 272 0.62 17.01 -13.19
N TYR A 273 1.20 15.84 -13.35
CA TYR A 273 2.66 15.70 -13.48
C TYR A 273 3.21 16.34 -14.76
N ARG A 274 2.51 16.20 -15.89
CA ARG A 274 2.88 16.91 -17.13
C ARG A 274 2.85 18.42 -16.94
N ARG A 275 1.83 18.96 -16.26
CA ARG A 275 1.75 20.39 -15.90
C ARG A 275 2.82 20.84 -14.91
N ALA A 276 3.25 19.98 -13.98
CA ALA A 276 4.35 20.27 -13.08
C ALA A 276 5.69 20.31 -13.84
N ALA A 277 5.91 19.35 -14.74
CA ALA A 277 7.12 19.27 -15.56
C ALA A 277 7.30 20.49 -16.48
N THR A 278 6.23 21.10 -17.01
CA THR A 278 6.36 22.33 -17.81
C THR A 278 6.90 23.53 -17.03
N ARG A 279 6.84 23.49 -15.70
CA ARG A 279 7.37 24.53 -14.80
C ARG A 279 8.85 24.31 -14.43
N LEU A 280 9.41 23.15 -14.77
CA LEU A 280 10.77 22.73 -14.39
C LEU A 280 11.53 22.25 -15.63
N PRO A 281 12.30 23.13 -16.29
CA PRO A 281 13.08 22.76 -17.46
C PRO A 281 13.98 21.54 -17.18
N GLY A 282 13.87 20.52 -18.04
CA GLY A 282 14.64 19.28 -17.91
C GLY A 282 14.03 18.22 -16.99
N ALA A 283 12.93 18.51 -16.29
CA ALA A 283 12.19 17.48 -15.56
C ALA A 283 11.59 16.45 -16.52
N GLN A 284 11.57 15.19 -16.10
CA GLN A 284 10.98 14.08 -16.86
C GLN A 284 9.74 13.55 -16.14
N VAL A 285 8.84 12.94 -16.91
CA VAL A 285 7.70 12.19 -16.39
C VAL A 285 7.96 10.72 -16.72
N PHE A 286 8.08 9.91 -15.68
CA PHE A 286 8.20 8.47 -15.76
C PHE A 286 6.81 7.85 -15.94
N GLU A 287 6.60 7.13 -17.03
CA GLU A 287 5.28 6.65 -17.42
C GLU A 287 4.98 5.21 -16.97
N SER A 288 5.99 4.36 -16.77
CA SER A 288 5.80 2.97 -16.34
C SER A 288 4.96 2.88 -15.06
N LEU A 289 4.08 1.89 -15.07
CA LEU A 289 3.17 1.53 -14.00
C LEU A 289 3.51 0.14 -13.42
N ASP A 290 4.58 -0.51 -13.88
CA ASP A 290 5.01 -1.77 -13.30
C ASP A 290 5.56 -1.53 -11.88
N VAL A 291 4.98 -2.19 -10.87
CA VAL A 291 5.33 -2.00 -9.46
C VAL A 291 6.84 -2.17 -9.20
N TRP A 292 7.51 -3.04 -9.95
CA TRP A 292 8.94 -3.28 -9.79
C TRP A 292 9.79 -2.19 -10.43
N ASP A 293 9.32 -1.61 -11.53
CA ASP A 293 9.93 -0.43 -12.13
C ASP A 293 9.77 0.80 -11.21
N LEU A 294 8.60 0.96 -10.58
CA LEU A 294 8.35 2.02 -9.59
C LEU A 294 9.29 1.89 -8.38
N CYS A 295 9.42 0.68 -7.81
CA CYS A 295 10.39 0.42 -6.74
C CYS A 295 11.83 0.69 -7.21
N ALA A 296 12.20 0.29 -8.44
CA ALA A 296 13.53 0.49 -8.97
C ALA A 296 13.86 1.97 -9.24
N LEU A 297 12.88 2.75 -9.70
CA LEU A 297 13.00 4.20 -9.86
C LEU A 297 13.28 4.86 -8.51
N ILE A 298 12.51 4.52 -7.47
CA ILE A 298 12.71 5.07 -6.13
C ILE A 298 14.08 4.66 -5.58
N ALA A 299 14.40 3.37 -5.63
CA ALA A 299 15.66 2.82 -5.11
C ALA A 299 16.91 3.35 -5.84
N SER A 300 16.78 3.78 -7.09
CA SER A 300 17.87 4.36 -7.88
C SER A 300 17.96 5.88 -7.80
N SER A 301 17.04 6.52 -7.08
CA SER A 301 17.01 7.98 -6.96
C SER A 301 18.00 8.46 -5.91
N ALA A 302 18.44 9.72 -6.05
CA ALA A 302 19.27 10.38 -5.05
C ALA A 302 18.45 10.94 -3.87
N GLY A 303 17.13 10.94 -4.00
CA GLY A 303 16.20 11.35 -2.97
C GLY A 303 14.76 11.21 -3.42
N PHE A 304 13.86 10.94 -2.48
CA PHE A 304 12.42 10.83 -2.70
C PHE A 304 11.70 12.04 -2.10
N ALA A 305 10.83 12.69 -2.88
CA ALA A 305 9.95 13.74 -2.38
C ALA A 305 8.50 13.37 -2.72
N GLY A 306 7.66 13.09 -1.72
CA GLY A 306 6.27 12.84 -2.03
C GLY A 306 5.28 12.67 -0.89
N SER A 307 4.01 12.59 -1.27
CA SER A 307 2.88 12.43 -0.35
C SER A 307 2.46 10.96 -0.15
N SER A 308 3.00 10.03 -0.94
CA SER A 308 2.74 8.59 -0.81
C SER A 308 3.53 7.98 0.35
N LEU A 309 2.80 7.36 1.28
CA LEU A 309 3.42 6.59 2.37
C LEU A 309 4.28 5.44 1.84
N HIS A 310 3.79 4.64 0.91
CA HIS A 310 4.55 3.51 0.40
C HIS A 310 5.75 3.95 -0.46
N GLY A 311 5.67 5.11 -1.13
CA GLY A 311 6.83 5.71 -1.79
C GLY A 311 7.94 6.05 -0.78
N ARG A 312 7.56 6.66 0.35
CA ARG A 312 8.46 6.93 1.48
C ARG A 312 9.08 5.65 2.05
N ILE A 313 8.26 4.65 2.37
CA ILE A 313 8.74 3.41 3.00
C ILE A 313 9.70 2.67 2.08
N VAL A 314 9.42 2.61 0.78
CA VAL A 314 10.35 2.01 -0.19
C VAL A 314 11.64 2.82 -0.26
N ALA A 315 11.59 4.16 -0.27
CA ALA A 315 12.79 4.98 -0.23
C ALA A 315 13.65 4.68 1.02
N GLU A 316 13.02 4.70 2.20
CA GLU A 316 13.68 4.41 3.48
C GLU A 316 14.28 3.00 3.52
N ALA A 317 13.56 1.98 3.02
CA ALA A 317 14.03 0.59 2.97
C ALA A 317 15.30 0.42 2.09
N PHE A 318 15.48 1.26 1.08
CA PHE A 318 16.67 1.27 0.22
C PHE A 318 17.72 2.31 0.64
N GLY A 319 17.53 2.97 1.80
CA GLY A 319 18.45 4.01 2.29
C GLY A 319 18.43 5.30 1.47
N VAL A 320 17.39 5.52 0.65
CA VAL A 320 17.20 6.74 -0.14
C VAL A 320 16.68 7.87 0.76
N PRO A 321 17.35 9.03 0.81
CA PRO A 321 16.90 10.15 1.63
C PRO A 321 15.51 10.65 1.23
N VAL A 322 14.65 10.91 2.22
CA VAL A 322 13.33 11.53 2.01
C VAL A 322 13.44 13.04 2.18
N VAL A 323 13.06 13.79 1.15
CA VAL A 323 13.13 15.24 1.10
C VAL A 323 11.82 15.84 1.62
N GLU A 324 11.85 16.26 2.88
CA GLU A 324 10.70 16.84 3.57
C GLU A 324 10.43 18.30 3.16
N GLY A 325 9.17 18.75 3.31
CA GLY A 325 8.80 20.16 3.19
C GLY A 325 8.62 20.71 1.77
N ILE A 326 8.90 19.92 0.73
CA ILE A 326 8.61 20.30 -0.67
C ILE A 326 7.19 19.89 -1.05
N VAL A 327 6.90 18.59 -0.95
CA VAL A 327 5.57 18.03 -1.21
C VAL A 327 4.83 17.96 0.11
N PRO A 328 3.62 18.55 0.22
CA PRO A 328 2.79 18.40 1.41
C PRO A 328 2.47 16.92 1.69
N ALA A 329 2.86 16.46 2.88
CA ALA A 329 2.53 15.12 3.35
C ALA A 329 1.28 15.17 4.24
N GLY A 330 0.39 14.19 4.08
CA GLY A 330 -0.81 14.05 4.89
C GLY A 330 -0.54 13.42 6.26
N GLU A 331 -1.54 13.46 7.13
CA GLU A 331 -1.47 12.94 8.51
C GLU A 331 -1.10 11.47 8.58
N LYS A 332 -1.52 10.65 7.61
CA LYS A 332 -1.08 9.27 7.46
C LYS A 332 0.44 9.10 7.40
N VAL A 333 1.11 9.94 6.61
CA VAL A 333 2.57 9.88 6.48
C VAL A 333 3.23 10.38 7.76
N ALA A 334 2.70 11.46 8.35
CA ALA A 334 3.21 12.01 9.60
C ALA A 334 3.08 11.00 10.76
N SER A 335 1.91 10.39 10.94
CA SER A 335 1.66 9.43 12.02
C SER A 335 2.55 8.20 11.89
N TYR A 336 2.70 7.63 10.69
CA TYR A 336 3.65 6.53 10.47
C TYR A 336 5.08 6.95 10.81
N ARG A 337 5.57 8.06 10.24
CA ARG A 337 6.92 8.57 10.50
C ARG A 337 7.17 8.73 11.99
N ASP A 338 6.27 9.42 12.69
CA ASP A 338 6.44 9.75 14.10
C ASP A 338 6.38 8.50 14.99
N THR A 339 5.63 7.46 14.57
CA THR A 339 5.58 6.17 15.26
C THR A 339 6.92 5.42 15.20
N TRP A 340 7.61 5.50 14.06
CA TRP A 340 8.76 4.64 13.76
C TRP A 340 10.13 5.34 13.69
N ALA A 341 10.18 6.67 13.81
CA ALA A 341 11.36 7.51 13.54
C ALA A 341 12.68 7.06 14.21
N THR A 342 12.61 6.39 15.37
CA THR A 342 13.78 5.98 16.17
C THR A 342 13.94 4.47 16.30
N GLN A 343 13.13 3.69 15.58
CA GLN A 343 13.05 2.25 15.72
C GLN A 343 13.70 1.53 14.55
N ASP A 344 14.24 0.34 14.81
CA ASP A 344 14.54 -0.62 13.76
C ASP A 344 13.21 -1.23 13.27
N VAL A 345 12.68 -0.66 12.18
CA VAL A 345 11.38 -1.05 11.63
C VAL A 345 11.35 -2.49 11.12
N VAL A 346 12.48 -3.02 10.64
CA VAL A 346 12.54 -4.41 10.19
C VAL A 346 12.48 -5.35 11.38
N ALA A 347 13.27 -5.08 12.42
CA ALA A 347 13.23 -5.87 13.66
C ALA A 347 11.86 -5.80 14.34
N ALA A 348 11.25 -4.61 14.40
CA ALA A 348 9.90 -4.42 14.95
C ALA A 348 8.84 -5.21 14.16
N PHE A 349 8.90 -5.20 12.82
CA PHE A 349 8.03 -6.02 11.99
C PHE A 349 8.23 -7.51 12.26
N GLN A 350 9.47 -7.98 12.28
CA GLN A 350 9.79 -9.39 12.50
C GLN A 350 9.31 -9.88 13.88
N ALA A 351 9.41 -9.03 14.91
CA ALA A 351 8.90 -9.33 16.24
C ALA A 351 7.37 -9.48 16.25
N ALA A 352 6.63 -8.52 15.66
CA ALA A 352 5.17 -8.60 15.55
C ALA A 352 4.71 -9.77 14.69
N TRP A 353 5.40 -10.06 13.59
CA TRP A 353 5.14 -11.21 12.73
C TRP A 353 5.31 -12.54 13.48
N ALA A 354 6.38 -12.68 14.27
CA ALA A 354 6.63 -13.86 15.10
C ALA A 354 5.59 -14.02 16.23
N ASP A 355 5.03 -12.91 16.71
CA ASP A 355 3.94 -12.93 17.69
C ASP A 355 2.62 -13.38 17.06
N MET A 356 2.25 -12.87 15.88
CA MET A 356 1.04 -13.24 15.14
C MET A 356 0.99 -14.71 14.72
N THR A 357 2.12 -15.24 14.22
CA THR A 357 2.17 -16.59 13.62
C THR A 357 1.90 -17.70 14.64
N LYS A 358 2.34 -17.54 15.90
CA LYS A 358 2.17 -18.54 16.96
C LYS A 358 0.70 -18.86 17.29
N PRO A 359 -0.18 -17.87 17.56
CA PRO A 359 -1.59 -18.09 17.84
C PRO A 359 -2.44 -18.30 16.57
N ALA A 360 -2.18 -17.60 15.47
CA ALA A 360 -3.15 -17.48 14.38
C ALA A 360 -2.99 -18.54 13.26
N LEU A 361 -1.79 -19.09 13.08
CA LEU A 361 -1.48 -20.06 12.01
C LEU A 361 -0.98 -21.42 12.55
N GLY A 362 -0.95 -21.58 13.88
CA GLY A 362 -0.36 -22.73 14.57
C GLY A 362 1.18 -22.68 14.55
N ASN A 363 1.83 -23.69 15.14
CA ASN A 363 3.29 -23.77 15.19
C ASN A 363 3.84 -24.04 13.78
N THR A 364 4.01 -22.99 12.97
CA THR A 364 4.74 -23.04 11.71
C THR A 364 6.22 -23.12 12.05
N SER A 365 6.67 -24.28 12.54
CA SER A 365 8.09 -24.63 12.71
C SER A 365 8.82 -24.80 11.35
N HIS A 366 8.30 -24.19 10.29
CA HIS A 366 8.80 -24.28 8.93
C HIS A 366 9.80 -23.16 8.68
N GLY A 367 10.99 -23.31 9.27
CA GLY A 367 12.15 -22.46 9.02
C GLY A 367 11.93 -21.03 9.51
N ARG A 368 12.88 -20.52 10.32
CA ARG A 368 13.19 -19.09 10.17
C ARG A 368 13.36 -18.85 8.66
N PRO A 369 12.86 -17.74 8.06
CA PRO A 369 13.40 -17.33 6.76
C PRO A 369 14.91 -17.49 6.89
N LYS A 370 15.52 -18.30 5.99
CA LYS A 370 16.96 -18.55 6.04
C LYS A 370 17.58 -17.20 6.33
N ALA A 371 18.29 -17.07 7.45
CA ALA A 371 18.97 -15.84 7.77
C ALA A 371 19.74 -15.48 6.50
N ILE A 372 19.27 -14.46 5.79
CA ILE A 372 19.95 -13.99 4.60
C ILE A 372 21.23 -13.46 5.18
N SER A 373 22.31 -14.17 4.90
CA SER A 373 23.64 -13.84 5.41
C SER A 373 23.90 -12.38 5.10
N PHE A 374 24.00 -11.56 6.15
CA PHE A 374 24.31 -10.15 6.05
C PHE A 374 25.69 -9.98 5.42
N GLY A 375 25.72 -9.60 4.15
CA GLY A 375 26.92 -9.04 3.54
C GLY A 375 27.12 -7.64 4.12
N ALA A 376 28.16 -7.48 4.94
CA ALA A 376 28.53 -6.23 5.61
C ALA A 376 29.08 -5.15 4.66
N ASP A 377 28.59 -5.07 3.42
CA ASP A 377 29.11 -4.16 2.40
C ASP A 377 28.20 -2.93 2.17
N PHE A 378 27.32 -2.62 3.12
CA PHE A 378 26.49 -1.40 3.14
C PHE A 378 27.13 -0.27 3.95
N LEU A 379 28.45 -0.09 3.86
CA LEU A 379 29.11 1.15 4.27
C LEU A 379 30.42 1.28 3.49
N ARG A 380 30.38 1.87 2.29
CA ARG A 380 31.46 2.70 1.76
C ARG A 380 30.92 3.58 0.62
N PRO A 381 31.42 4.82 0.54
CA PRO A 381 30.79 5.94 -0.16
C PRO A 381 30.70 5.77 -1.68
#